data_AF-A0A840CDB6-F1
#
_entry.id   AF-A0A840CDB6-F1
#
_cell.length_a   1.000
_cell.length_b   1.000
_cell.length_c   1.000
_cell.angle_alpha   90.00
_cell.angle_beta   90.00
_cell.angle_gamma   90.00
#
_symmetry.space_group_name_H-M   'P 1'
#
loop_
_entity.id
_entity.type
_entity.pdbx_description
1 polymer ?
#
loop_
_entity_poly.entity_id
_entity_poly.type
_entity_poly.pdbx_seq_one_letter_code
_entity_poly.pdbx_strand_id
1 'polypeptide(L)' 'MKWDKAVAKLVKDRDALLTLYDYPAEHWKHILTSNPIESTFATVRHRTRRTKDCLSRKTGLV' A
#
# COMPACT_ATOMS: atom_id res chain seq x y z
N MET A 1 -20.20 16.04 -3.94
CA MET A 1 -20.24 14.78 -3.15
C MET A 1 -19.12 14.89 -2.10
N LYS A 2 -19.14 14.22 -0.94
CA LYS A 2 -18.11 14.46 0.09
C LYS A 2 -16.68 14.10 -0.35
N TRP A 3 -16.53 13.21 -1.34
CA TRP A 3 -15.23 12.64 -1.75
C TRP A 3 -15.02 12.64 -3.27
N ASP A 4 -15.36 13.75 -3.93
CA ASP A 4 -15.29 13.87 -5.39
C ASP A 4 -13.91 13.48 -5.96
N LYS A 5 -12.82 13.85 -5.28
CA LYS A 5 -11.45 13.53 -5.70
C LYS A 5 -11.11 12.03 -5.60
N ALA A 6 -11.69 11.32 -4.63
CA ALA A 6 -11.45 9.89 -4.47
C ALA A 6 -12.17 9.12 -5.57
N VAL A 7 -13.43 9.48 -5.85
CA VAL A 7 -14.23 8.88 -6.93
C VAL A 7 -13.56 9.11 -8.28
N ALA A 8 -13.03 10.31 -8.54
CA ALA A 8 -12.31 10.59 -9.78
C ALA A 8 -11.10 9.67 -10.01
N LYS A 9 -10.35 9.31 -8.95
CA LYS A 9 -9.24 8.35 -9.07
C LYS A 9 -9.71 6.93 -9.38
N LEU A 10 -10.78 6.47 -8.73
CA LEU A 10 -11.35 5.14 -9.00
C LEU A 10 -11.84 5.01 -10.44
N VAL A 11 -12.45 6.06 -11.00
CA VAL A 11 -12.90 6.07 -12.39
C VAL A 11 -11.70 6.10 -13.35
N LYS A 12 -10.67 6.89 -13.05
CA LYS A 12 -9.47 7.00 -13.88
C LYS A 12 -8.71 5.68 -14.00
N ASP A 13 -8.51 4.99 -12.88
CA ASP A 13 -7.67 3.79 -12.80
C ASP A 13 -8.51 2.49 -12.88
N ARG A 14 -9.76 2.58 -13.37
CA ARG A 14 -10.74 1.49 -13.38
C ARG A 14 -10.22 0.22 -14.03
N ASP A 15 -9.57 0.35 -15.19
CA ASP A 15 -9.10 -0.82 -15.94
C ASP A 15 -8.04 -1.59 -15.16
N ALA A 16 -7.08 -0.90 -14.56
CA ALA A 16 -6.05 -1.51 -13.72
C ALA A 16 -6.67 -2.18 -12.47
N LEU A 17 -7.65 -1.55 -11.83
CA LEU A 17 -8.33 -2.11 -10.65
C LEU A 17 -9.14 -3.37 -10.97
N LEU A 18 -9.66 -3.49 -12.19
CA LEU A 18 -10.48 -4.63 -12.61
C LEU A 18 -9.68 -5.84 -13.11
N THR A 19 -8.39 -5.69 -13.39
CA THR A 19 -7.49 -6.81 -13.77
C THR A 19 -7.50 -7.97 -12.76
N LEU A 20 -7.88 -7.71 -11.50
CA LEU A 20 -8.09 -8.75 -10.50
C LEU A 20 -9.06 -9.84 -10.97
N TYR A 21 -10.11 -9.47 -11.70
CA TYR A 21 -11.15 -10.41 -12.14
C TYR A 21 -10.71 -11.33 -13.27
N ASP A 22 -9.54 -11.08 -13.87
CA ASP A 22 -8.93 -11.99 -14.85
C ASP A 22 -8.32 -13.24 -14.19
N TYR A 23 -8.17 -13.24 -12.86
CA TYR A 23 -7.65 -14.36 -12.08
C TYR A 23 -8.77 -15.25 -11.53
N PRO A 24 -8.53 -16.58 -11.37
CA PRO A 24 -9.46 -17.48 -10.71
C PRO A 24 -9.84 -17.04 -9.29
N ALA A 25 -11.09 -17.32 -8.89
CA ALA A 25 -11.64 -16.92 -7.60
C ALA A 25 -10.85 -17.46 -6.38
N GLU A 26 -10.17 -18.59 -6.53
CA GLU A 26 -9.31 -19.18 -5.51
C GLU A 26 -8.17 -18.23 -5.09
N HIS A 27 -7.68 -17.40 -6.00
CA HIS A 27 -6.57 -16.48 -5.74
C HIS A 27 -7.01 -15.12 -5.19
N TRP A 28 -8.29 -14.77 -5.27
CA TRP A 28 -8.78 -13.45 -4.86
C TRP A 28 -8.47 -13.14 -3.40
N LYS A 29 -8.56 -14.15 -2.51
CA LYS A 29 -8.22 -13.99 -1.09
C LYS A 29 -6.79 -13.53 -0.87
N HIS A 30 -5.86 -13.99 -1.69
CA HIS A 30 -4.45 -13.63 -1.61
C HIS A 30 -4.16 -12.28 -2.27
N ILE A 31 -4.83 -11.96 -3.36
CA ILE A 31 -4.62 -10.69 -4.08
C ILE A 31 -5.27 -9.51 -3.33
N LEU A 32 -6.43 -9.72 -2.70
CA LEU A 32 -7.14 -8.69 -1.94
C LEU A 32 -6.57 -8.44 -0.54
N THR A 33 -5.60 -9.23 -0.07
CA THR A 33 -5.02 -9.00 1.25
C THR A 33 -3.98 -7.88 1.21
N SER A 34 -4.13 -6.89 2.09
CA SER A 34 -3.13 -5.84 2.27
C SER A 34 -2.04 -6.21 3.27
N ASN A 35 -2.21 -7.31 4.03
CA ASN A 35 -1.27 -7.70 5.10
C ASN A 35 0.18 -7.86 4.63
N PRO A 36 0.49 -8.50 3.49
CA PRO A 36 1.86 -8.61 3.01
C PRO A 36 2.56 -7.26 2.80
N ILE A 37 1.78 -6.23 2.43
CA ILE A 37 2.26 -4.87 2.23
C ILE A 37 2.22 -4.11 3.57
N GLU A 38 1.06 -3.97 4.20
CA GLU A 38 0.88 -3.15 5.40
C GLU A 38 1.68 -3.64 6.61
N SER A 39 1.79 -4.96 6.84
CA SER A 39 2.55 -5.50 7.97
C SER A 39 4.06 -5.21 7.87
N THR A 40 4.62 -5.36 6.66
CA THR A 40 6.04 -5.08 6.41
C THR A 40 6.31 -3.58 6.53
N PHE A 41 5.48 -2.73 5.92
CA PHE A 41 5.61 -1.29 6.00
C PHE A 41 5.32 -0.71 7.40
N ALA A 42 4.50 -1.37 8.22
CA ALA A 42 4.26 -0.95 9.60
C ALA A 42 5.54 -0.95 10.43
N THR A 43 6.36 -2.01 10.31
CA THR A 43 7.65 -2.10 11.00
C THR A 43 8.63 -1.05 10.50
N VAL A 44 8.71 -0.84 9.19
CA VAL A 44 9.54 0.22 8.59
C VAL A 44 9.15 1.59 9.14
N ARG A 45 7.85 1.94 9.06
CA ARG A 45 7.31 3.21 9.55
C ARG A 45 7.58 3.41 11.05
N HIS A 46 7.45 2.35 11.85
CA HIS A 46 7.78 2.38 13.28
C HIS A 46 9.25 2.74 13.53
N ARG A 47 10.18 2.07 12.84
CA ARG A 47 11.63 2.34 12.96
C ARG A 47 12.00 3.74 12.46
N THR A 48 11.46 4.16 11.32
CA THR A 48 11.68 5.51 10.76
C THR A 48 11.18 6.58 11.72
N ARG A 49 10.00 6.41 12.33
CA ARG A 49 9.47 7.37 13.30
C ARG A 49 10.35 7.48 14.55
N ARG A 50 10.94 6.37 15.02
CA ARG A 50 11.82 6.33 16.20
C ARG A 50 13.19 6.98 15.98
N THR A 51 13.70 6.93 14.75
CA THR A 51 15.06 7.39 14.40
C THR A 51 15.06 8.74 13.67
N LYS A 52 13.87 9.32 13.46
CA LYS A 52 13.70 10.61 12.82
C LYS A 52 14.57 11.67 13.53
N ASP A 53 15.39 12.37 12.76
CA ASP A 53 16.29 13.44 13.18
C ASP A 53 17.50 13.03 14.06
N CYS A 54 17.64 11.74 14.40
CA CYS A 54 18.72 11.25 15.27
C CYS A 54 19.91 10.62 14.51
N LEU A 55 19.74 10.20 13.25
CA LEU A 55 20.74 9.42 12.50
C LEU A 55 20.99 9.98 11.09
N SER A 56 22.23 9.85 10.61
CA SER A 56 22.56 10.12 9.20
C SER A 56 21.92 9.07 8.29
N ARG A 57 21.62 9.44 7.03
CA ARG A 57 20.99 8.51 6.05
C ARG A 57 21.78 7.21 5.87
N LYS A 58 23.12 7.25 5.95
CA LYS A 58 23.98 6.06 5.85
C LYS A 58 23.85 5.13 7.06
N THR A 59 23.61 5.68 8.25
CA THR A 59 23.52 4.91 9.50
C THR A 59 22.12 4.33 9.74
N GLY A 60 21.07 5.02 9.29
CA GLY A 60 19.68 4.60 9.50
C GLY A 60 19.12 3.59 8.50
N LEU A 61 19.81 3.31 7.39
CA LEU A 61 19.39 2.40 6.31
C LEU A 61 20.20 1.08 6.27
N VAL A 62 20.87 0.73 7.37
CA VAL A 62 21.58 -0.55 7.51
C VAL A 62 20.58 -1.69 7.73
#